data_AF-A0A0R0JF29-F1
#
_entry.id   AF-A0A0R0JF29-F1
#
_cell.length_a   1.000
_cell.length_b   1.000
_cell.length_c   1.000
_cell.angle_alpha   90.00
_cell.angle_beta   90.00
_cell.angle_gamma   90.00
#
_symmetry.space_group_name_H-M   'P 1'
#
loop_
_entity.id
_entity.type
_entity.pdbx_description
1 polymer ?
#
loop_
_entity_poly.entity_id
_entity_poly.type
_entity_poly.pdbx_seq_one_letter_code
_entity_poly.pdbx_strand_id
1 'polypeptide(L)'
;MASNMEDEEESSNGEPPRKKLRLTKEQSRLLEESFRQNHTLNPKQKESLAMQLKLRPRQVEVWFQNRRARSKLKQTEMECEYLKRWFGSLTEQNRRLQREVEELRAIKVGPPTVISPHSCEPLPASTLSMCPRCERVTSTADKPPSAAATLSAKVPPTQSRQPSAAC
;
A
#
# COMPACT_ATOMS: atom_id res chain seq x y z
N MET A 1 60.26 -14.56 -11.21
CA MET A 1 59.36 -13.42 -11.47
C MET A 1 58.01 -13.73 -10.85
N ALA A 2 57.66 -13.02 -9.78
CA ALA A 2 56.32 -12.68 -9.32
C ALA A 2 56.49 -12.13 -7.88
N SER A 3 56.76 -10.83 -7.81
CA SER A 3 56.86 -10.10 -6.55
C SER A 3 55.44 -9.87 -6.03
N ASN A 4 55.09 -10.54 -4.94
CA ASN A 4 53.92 -10.23 -4.12
C ASN A 4 54.20 -8.88 -3.42
N MET A 5 53.57 -7.80 -3.86
CA MET A 5 53.59 -6.53 -3.13
C MET A 5 52.45 -6.54 -2.13
N GLU A 6 52.85 -6.51 -0.87
CA GLU A 6 52.02 -6.40 0.33
C GLU A 6 51.31 -5.03 0.31
N ASP A 7 49.97 -5.02 0.33
CA ASP A 7 49.18 -3.82 0.55
C ASP A 7 49.01 -3.70 2.08
N GLU A 8 49.87 -2.87 2.67
CA GLU A 8 49.91 -2.50 4.07
C GLU A 8 48.58 -1.85 4.50
N GLU A 9 47.74 -2.63 5.18
CA GLU A 9 46.62 -2.15 6.00
C GLU A 9 47.19 -1.37 7.21
N GLU A 10 47.51 -0.09 7.00
CA GLU A 10 47.80 0.85 8.09
C GLU A 10 46.51 1.14 8.87
N SER A 11 46.26 0.27 9.84
CA SER A 11 45.25 0.43 10.89
C SER A 11 45.76 1.44 11.93
N SER A 12 45.70 2.73 11.59
CA SER A 12 45.98 3.80 12.55
C SER A 12 44.75 4.10 13.42
N ASN A 13 44.66 3.35 14.51
CA ASN A 13 43.73 3.58 15.61
C ASN A 13 44.27 4.74 16.47
N GLY A 14 43.51 5.84 16.60
CA GLY A 14 43.83 6.92 17.57
C GLY A 14 44.11 8.33 17.03
N GLU A 15 43.65 8.71 15.83
CA GLU A 15 43.79 10.10 15.38
C GLU A 15 42.81 11.04 16.14
N PRO A 16 43.28 12.17 16.71
CA PRO A 16 42.41 13.17 17.36
C PRO A 16 41.28 13.64 16.43
N PRO A 17 40.17 14.21 16.94
CA PRO A 17 39.01 14.58 16.14
C PRO A 17 39.45 15.44 14.95
N ARG A 18 39.53 14.81 13.77
CA ARG A 18 40.06 15.47 12.57
C ARG A 18 39.17 16.67 12.29
N LYS A 19 39.79 17.86 12.26
CA LYS A 19 39.11 19.12 11.91
C LYS A 19 38.28 18.90 10.66
N LYS A 20 37.00 19.24 10.71
CA LYS A 20 36.04 19.04 9.62
C LYS A 20 36.60 19.67 8.35
N LEU A 21 36.79 18.85 7.30
CA LEU A 21 37.26 19.31 6.00
C LEU A 21 36.30 20.39 5.45
N ARG A 22 36.85 21.57 5.13
CA ARG A 22 36.13 22.62 4.40
C ARG A 22 36.63 22.61 2.96
N LEU A 23 35.76 22.21 2.05
CA LEU A 23 36.04 22.24 0.62
C LEU A 23 35.82 23.64 0.07
N THR A 24 36.63 24.07 -0.89
CA THR A 24 36.35 25.28 -1.67
C THR A 24 35.15 25.06 -2.58
N LYS A 25 34.57 26.14 -3.11
CA LYS A 25 33.48 26.08 -4.07
C LYS A 25 33.88 25.30 -5.32
N GLU A 26 35.10 25.51 -5.81
CA GLU A 26 35.61 24.82 -6.99
C GLU A 26 35.87 23.33 -6.72
N GLN A 27 36.43 22.98 -5.56
CA GLN A 27 36.59 21.57 -5.17
C GLN A 27 35.24 20.85 -5.10
N SER A 28 34.24 21.50 -4.52
CA SER A 28 32.89 20.94 -4.42
C SER A 28 32.27 20.75 -5.81
N ARG A 29 32.44 21.73 -6.72
CA ARG A 29 31.94 21.66 -8.09
C ARG A 29 32.51 20.46 -8.85
N LEU A 30 33.82 20.25 -8.79
CA LEU A 30 34.50 19.14 -9.46
C LEU A 30 34.14 17.78 -8.87
N LEU A 31 33.99 17.69 -7.54
CA LEU A 31 33.50 16.47 -6.88
C LEU A 31 32.08 16.12 -7.32
N GLU A 32 31.18 17.11 -7.41
CA GLU A 32 29.82 16.91 -7.89
C GLU A 32 29.75 16.53 -9.37
N GLU A 33 30.58 17.14 -10.21
CA GLU A 33 30.68 16.84 -11.64
C GLU A 33 31.16 15.40 -11.85
N SER A 34 32.23 14.99 -11.16
CA SER A 34 32.72 13.61 -11.18
C SER A 34 31.65 12.63 -10.66
N PHE A 35 30.97 12.98 -9.55
CA PHE A 35 29.89 12.16 -9.01
C PHE A 35 28.73 11.98 -9.99
N ARG A 36 28.36 13.02 -10.74
CA ARG A 36 27.29 12.95 -11.74
C ARG A 36 27.62 11.98 -12.88
N GLN A 37 28.90 11.85 -13.23
CA GLN A 37 29.36 10.90 -14.24
C GLN A 37 29.39 9.47 -13.69
N ASN A 38 29.87 9.29 -12.45
CA ASN A 38 29.85 7.98 -11.79
C ASN A 38 29.71 8.14 -10.26
N HIS A 39 28.69 7.49 -9.70
CA HIS A 39 28.39 7.53 -8.26
C HIS A 39 29.38 6.72 -7.40
N THR A 40 30.22 5.91 -8.06
CA THR A 40 31.28 5.07 -7.48
C THR A 40 32.63 5.45 -8.07
N LEU A 41 33.66 5.55 -7.24
CA LEU A 41 35.02 5.79 -7.71
C LEU A 41 35.78 4.48 -7.76
N ASN A 42 36.45 4.21 -8.88
CA ASN A 42 37.51 3.22 -8.90
C ASN A 42 38.81 3.80 -8.30
N PRO A 43 39.80 2.96 -7.93
CA PRO A 43 41.04 3.44 -7.29
C PRO A 43 41.80 4.49 -8.11
N LYS A 44 41.95 4.28 -9.42
CA LYS A 44 42.66 5.19 -10.33
C LYS A 44 41.96 6.56 -10.44
N GLN A 45 40.64 6.58 -10.54
CA GLN A 45 39.83 7.80 -10.56
C GLN A 45 39.93 8.53 -9.23
N LYS A 46 39.90 7.80 -8.10
CA LYS A 46 40.07 8.38 -6.76
C LYS A 46 41.42 9.09 -6.64
N GLU A 47 42.50 8.45 -7.06
CA GLU A 47 43.85 9.03 -7.04
C GLU A 47 43.95 10.24 -7.97
N SER A 48 43.49 10.13 -9.21
CA SER A 48 43.50 11.24 -10.18
C SER A 48 42.73 12.45 -9.67
N LEU A 49 41.53 12.23 -9.11
CA LEU A 49 40.69 13.29 -8.58
C LEU A 49 41.29 13.90 -7.31
N ALA A 50 41.90 13.10 -6.44
CA ALA A 50 42.60 13.57 -5.26
C ALA A 50 43.78 14.49 -5.63
N MET A 51 44.58 14.11 -6.62
CA MET A 51 45.68 14.94 -7.14
C MET A 51 45.17 16.26 -7.72
N GLN A 52 44.15 16.21 -8.59
CA GLN A 52 43.57 17.40 -9.21
C GLN A 52 43.02 18.39 -8.18
N LEU A 53 42.39 17.88 -7.11
CA LEU A 53 41.77 18.69 -6.05
C LEU A 53 42.74 19.07 -4.93
N LYS A 54 43.96 18.55 -4.94
CA LYS A 54 44.94 18.66 -3.84
C LYS A 54 44.37 18.20 -2.50
N LEU A 55 43.66 17.08 -2.52
CA LEU A 55 43.07 16.43 -1.34
C LEU A 55 43.70 15.06 -1.11
N ARG A 56 43.56 14.52 0.11
CA ARG A 56 43.93 13.12 0.36
C ARG A 56 42.92 12.17 -0.30
N PRO A 57 43.34 11.02 -0.85
CA PRO A 57 42.41 10.03 -1.43
C PRO A 57 41.26 9.63 -0.49
N ARG A 58 41.55 9.52 0.81
CA ARG A 58 40.54 9.23 1.84
C ARG A 58 39.47 10.33 1.96
N GLN A 59 39.83 11.60 1.77
CA GLN A 59 38.87 12.71 1.83
C GLN A 59 37.88 12.64 0.66
N VAL A 60 38.39 12.32 -0.53
CA VAL A 60 37.56 12.11 -1.72
C VAL A 60 36.63 10.91 -1.51
N GLU A 61 37.14 9.80 -1.00
CA GLU A 61 36.34 8.62 -0.69
C GLU A 61 35.20 8.92 0.30
N VAL A 62 35.53 9.54 1.44
CA VAL A 62 34.55 9.92 2.47
C VAL A 62 33.52 10.91 1.91
N TRP A 63 33.94 11.83 1.04
CA TRP A 63 33.00 12.73 0.38
C TRP A 63 32.00 11.95 -0.49
N PHE A 64 32.46 10.99 -1.29
CA PHE A 64 31.60 10.14 -2.13
C PHE A 64 30.65 9.28 -1.28
N GLN A 65 31.14 8.70 -0.19
CA GLN A 65 30.31 7.95 0.77
C GLN A 65 29.21 8.84 1.36
N ASN A 66 29.57 10.02 1.87
CA ASN A 66 28.62 10.99 2.41
C ASN A 66 27.63 11.48 1.37
N ARG A 67 28.07 11.70 0.13
CA ARG A 67 27.20 12.12 -0.96
C ARG A 67 26.15 11.06 -1.29
N ARG A 68 26.55 9.78 -1.34
CA ARG A 68 25.63 8.64 -1.51
C ARG A 68 24.65 8.52 -0.35
N ALA A 69 25.14 8.63 0.89
CA ALA A 69 24.29 8.57 2.08
C ALA A 69 23.21 9.66 2.06
N ARG A 70 23.58 10.90 1.74
CA ARG A 70 22.62 12.01 1.61
C ARG A 70 21.62 11.82 0.47
N SER A 71 22.07 11.32 -0.68
CA SER A 71 21.15 11.00 -1.79
C SER A 71 20.15 9.92 -1.38
N LYS A 72 20.61 8.85 -0.72
CA LYS A 72 19.74 7.78 -0.23
C LYS A 72 18.74 8.30 0.80
N LEU A 73 19.19 9.11 1.76
CA LEU A 73 18.31 9.73 2.76
C LEU A 73 17.21 10.57 2.09
N LYS A 74 17.60 11.48 1.19
CA LYS A 74 16.64 12.32 0.46
C LYS A 74 15.64 11.48 -0.33
N GLN A 75 16.11 10.39 -0.96
CA GLN A 75 15.24 9.44 -1.67
C GLN A 75 14.22 8.79 -0.73
N THR A 76 14.68 8.24 0.40
CA THR A 76 13.79 7.59 1.38
C THR A 76 12.80 8.57 2.00
N GLU A 77 13.17 9.82 2.22
CA GLU A 77 12.26 10.87 2.69
C GLU A 77 11.15 11.15 1.68
N MET A 78 11.50 11.28 0.40
CA MET A 78 10.52 11.47 -0.68
C MET A 78 9.58 10.26 -0.82
N GLU A 79 10.12 9.04 -0.74
CA GLU A 79 9.32 7.80 -0.79
C GLU A 79 8.34 7.71 0.37
N CYS A 80 8.79 8.03 1.59
CA CYS A 80 7.93 8.09 2.77
C CYS A 80 6.78 9.10 2.59
N GLU A 81 7.07 10.30 2.10
CA GLU A 81 6.04 11.32 1.86
C GLU A 81 5.07 10.89 0.75
N TYR A 82 5.55 10.27 -0.32
CA TYR A 82 4.70 9.71 -1.37
C TYR A 82 3.76 8.63 -0.81
N LEU A 83 4.30 7.67 -0.06
CA LEU A 83 3.51 6.60 0.55
C LEU A 83 2.46 7.15 1.51
N LYS A 84 2.81 8.10 2.38
CA LYS A 84 1.84 8.75 3.30
C LYS A 84 0.67 9.37 2.54
N ARG A 85 0.95 10.10 1.46
CA ARG A 85 -0.10 10.72 0.62
C ARG A 85 -0.99 9.66 -0.03
N TRP A 86 -0.38 8.60 -0.55
CA TRP A 86 -1.10 7.49 -1.16
C TRP A 86 -2.00 6.75 -0.15
N PHE A 87 -1.47 6.42 1.04
CA PHE A 87 -2.24 5.84 2.13
C PHE A 87 -3.43 6.73 2.55
N GLY A 88 -3.21 8.04 2.67
CA GLY A 88 -4.29 8.98 2.97
C GLY A 88 -5.40 8.98 1.92
N SER A 89 -5.04 8.98 0.65
CA SER A 89 -6.01 8.92 -0.46
C SER A 89 -6.78 7.60 -0.47
N LEU A 90 -6.10 6.47 -0.30
CA LEU A 90 -6.72 5.15 -0.28
C LEU A 90 -7.65 4.98 0.94
N THR A 91 -7.26 5.55 2.08
CA THR A 91 -8.09 5.56 3.30
C THR A 91 -9.38 6.34 3.08
N GLU A 92 -9.30 7.53 2.47
CA GLU A 92 -10.50 8.33 2.18
C GLU A 92 -11.41 7.63 1.16
N GLN A 93 -10.85 7.02 0.11
CA GLN A 93 -11.64 6.23 -0.84
C GLN A 93 -12.33 5.03 -0.18
N ASN A 94 -11.62 4.30 0.68
CA ASN A 94 -12.22 3.20 1.45
C ASN A 94 -13.36 3.70 2.34
N ARG A 95 -13.15 4.81 3.07
CA ARG A 95 -14.19 5.41 3.91
C ARG A 95 -15.41 5.86 3.10
N ARG A 96 -15.19 6.40 1.90
CA ARG A 96 -16.28 6.78 0.98
C ARG A 96 -17.07 5.55 0.53
N LEU A 97 -16.39 4.52 0.05
CA LEU A 97 -17.03 3.28 -0.39
C LEU A 97 -17.78 2.59 0.75
N GLN A 98 -17.24 2.60 1.97
CA GLN A 98 -17.93 2.06 3.15
C GLN A 98 -19.24 2.81 3.45
N ARG A 99 -19.25 4.15 3.35
CA ARG A 99 -20.48 4.95 3.47
C ARG A 99 -21.50 4.61 2.39
N GLU A 100 -21.06 4.53 1.13
CA GLU A 100 -21.94 4.14 0.01
C GLU A 100 -22.52 2.74 0.21
N VAL A 101 -21.72 1.78 0.70
CA VAL A 101 -22.18 0.43 1.03
C VAL A 101 -23.20 0.45 2.16
N GLU A 102 -22.98 1.23 3.22
CA GLU A 102 -23.90 1.34 4.35
C GLU A 102 -25.24 1.98 3.93
N GLU A 103 -25.19 3.04 3.13
CA GLU A 103 -26.38 3.70 2.58
C GLU A 103 -27.19 2.75 1.70
N LEU A 104 -26.54 2.05 0.77
CA LEU A 104 -27.19 1.06 -0.08
C LEU A 104 -27.78 -0.10 0.73
N ARG A 105 -27.11 -0.53 1.80
CA ARG A 105 -27.66 -1.53 2.73
C ARG A 105 -28.88 -0.99 3.44
N ALA A 106 -28.86 0.23 3.96
CA ALA A 106 -30.00 0.85 4.64
C ALA A 106 -31.23 0.98 3.72
N ILE A 107 -31.03 1.37 2.46
CA ILE A 107 -32.11 1.47 1.45
C ILE A 107 -32.71 0.08 1.15
N LYS A 108 -31.91 -0.98 1.21
CA LYS A 108 -32.32 -2.35 0.85
C LYS A 108 -32.90 -3.18 2.01
N VAL A 109 -33.03 -2.60 3.22
CA VAL A 109 -33.48 -3.30 4.44
C VAL A 109 -34.98 -3.16 4.71
N GLY A 110 -35.69 -2.24 4.05
CA GLY A 110 -37.16 -2.28 4.05
C GLY A 110 -37.67 -3.39 3.11
N PRO A 111 -38.48 -4.36 3.57
CA PRO A 111 -39.28 -5.16 2.63
C PRO A 111 -40.06 -4.17 1.77
N PRO A 112 -40.06 -4.29 0.42
CA PRO A 112 -40.80 -3.36 -0.41
C PRO A 112 -42.23 -3.30 0.10
N THR A 113 -42.70 -2.16 0.58
CA THR A 113 -44.07 -2.02 1.09
C THR A 113 -44.93 -1.49 -0.04
N VAL A 114 -46.04 -2.17 -0.31
CA VAL A 114 -47.03 -1.73 -1.30
C VAL A 114 -48.26 -1.25 -0.53
N ILE A 115 -48.82 -0.11 -0.95
CA ILE A 115 -50.05 0.42 -0.37
C ILE A 115 -51.22 -0.41 -0.91
N SER A 116 -51.94 -1.08 -0.02
CA SER A 116 -53.12 -1.86 -0.38
C SER A 116 -54.24 -0.96 -0.93
N PRO A 117 -54.81 -1.25 -2.12
CA PRO A 117 -55.90 -0.45 -2.72
C PRO A 117 -57.20 -0.42 -1.91
N HIS A 118 -57.40 -1.39 -1.00
CA HIS A 118 -58.66 -1.60 -0.29
C HIS A 118 -58.64 -1.15 1.16
N SER A 119 -57.48 -1.15 1.82
CA SER A 119 -57.31 -0.80 3.23
C SER A 119 -56.45 0.44 3.47
N CYS A 120 -55.80 0.99 2.43
CA CYS A 120 -54.87 2.12 2.52
C CYS A 120 -53.72 1.91 3.53
N GLU A 121 -53.41 0.67 3.89
CA GLU A 121 -52.31 0.32 4.80
C GLU A 121 -51.08 -0.19 4.04
N PRO A 122 -49.86 0.10 4.52
CA PRO A 122 -48.63 -0.45 3.95
C PRO A 122 -48.48 -1.94 4.28
N LEU A 123 -48.40 -2.81 3.26
CA LEU A 123 -48.15 -4.24 3.44
C LEU A 123 -46.81 -4.67 2.80
N PRO A 124 -46.07 -5.61 3.39
CA PRO A 124 -44.82 -6.10 2.80
C PRO A 124 -45.08 -6.85 1.50
N ALA A 125 -44.33 -6.55 0.43
CA ALA A 125 -44.49 -7.11 -0.91
C ALA A 125 -44.30 -8.62 -0.96
N SER A 126 -43.64 -9.21 0.04
CA SER A 126 -43.58 -10.66 0.21
C SER A 126 -44.96 -11.32 0.37
N THR A 127 -45.99 -10.55 0.75
CA THR A 127 -47.39 -11.02 0.83
C THR A 127 -48.11 -10.98 -0.51
N LEU A 128 -47.50 -10.39 -1.54
CA LEU A 128 -48.03 -10.37 -2.90
C LEU A 128 -47.43 -11.52 -3.69
N SER A 129 -48.28 -12.39 -4.23
CA SER A 129 -47.88 -13.46 -5.13
C SER A 129 -48.42 -13.18 -6.53
N MET A 130 -47.57 -13.30 -7.55
CA MET A 130 -47.99 -13.24 -8.95
C MET A 130 -48.31 -14.66 -9.45
N CYS A 131 -49.50 -14.84 -10.02
CA CYS A 131 -49.86 -16.09 -10.68
C CYS A 131 -49.28 -16.13 -12.10
N PRO A 132 -48.37 -17.05 -12.44
CA PRO A 132 -47.73 -17.10 -13.76
C PRO A 132 -48.68 -17.56 -14.88
N ARG A 133 -49.92 -17.96 -14.55
CA ARG A 133 -50.92 -18.44 -15.54
C ARG A 133 -51.88 -17.36 -16.02
N CYS A 134 -52.10 -16.31 -15.23
CA CYS A 134 -53.02 -15.22 -15.56
C CYS A 134 -52.48 -13.83 -15.21
N GLU A 135 -51.21 -13.75 -14.82
CA GLU A 135 -50.48 -12.52 -14.46
C GLU A 135 -51.15 -11.65 -13.37
N ARG A 136 -52.08 -12.23 -12.60
CA ARG A 136 -52.74 -11.52 -11.51
C ARG A 136 -51.88 -11.53 -10.25
N VAL A 137 -51.77 -10.37 -9.60
CA VAL A 137 -51.19 -10.22 -8.26
C VAL A 137 -52.28 -10.46 -7.21
N THR A 138 -52.04 -11.35 -6.25
CA THR A 138 -52.96 -11.63 -5.13
C THR A 138 -52.27 -11.49 -3.79
N SER A 139 -52.96 -10.90 -2.80
CA SER A 139 -52.48 -10.78 -1.42
C SER A 139 -52.79 -12.05 -0.61
N THR A 140 -51.84 -12.53 0.19
CA THR A 140 -52.07 -13.68 1.10
C THR A 140 -52.99 -13.36 2.28
N ALA A 141 -53.43 -12.10 2.44
CA ALA A 141 -54.33 -11.63 3.50
C ALA A 141 -55.81 -11.98 3.26
N ASP A 142 -56.22 -12.30 2.03
CA ASP A 142 -57.63 -12.52 1.66
C ASP A 142 -58.09 -13.99 1.69
N LYS A 143 -57.46 -14.86 2.50
CA LYS A 143 -57.88 -16.28 2.58
C LYS A 143 -58.25 -16.70 4.02
N PRO A 144 -59.45 -17.27 4.26
CA PRO A 144 -59.79 -17.85 5.55
C PRO A 144 -58.93 -19.09 5.83
N PRO A 145 -58.75 -19.48 7.12
CA PRO A 145 -57.84 -20.55 7.48
C PRO A 145 -58.41 -21.88 6.97
N SER A 146 -57.64 -22.62 6.18
CA SER A 146 -57.96 -24.01 5.89
C SER A 146 -56.70 -24.87 5.88
N ALA A 147 -56.65 -25.69 6.93
CA ALA A 147 -56.09 -27.03 7.06
C ALA A 147 -54.63 -27.30 6.65
N ALA A 148 -53.90 -27.72 7.67
CA ALA A 148 -52.63 -28.43 7.68
C ALA A 148 -52.45 -29.47 6.57
N ALA A 149 -51.20 -29.60 6.10
CA ALA A 149 -50.66 -30.87 5.66
C ALA A 149 -49.24 -31.03 6.22
N THR A 150 -49.15 -31.79 7.31
CA THR A 150 -47.94 -32.36 7.90
C THR A 150 -47.36 -33.42 6.98
N LEU A 151 -46.06 -33.36 6.65
CA LEU A 151 -45.27 -34.54 6.31
C LEU A 151 -43.85 -34.40 6.88
N SER A 152 -43.56 -35.21 7.90
CA SER A 152 -42.22 -35.46 8.44
C SER A 152 -41.45 -36.45 7.58
N ALA A 153 -40.13 -36.23 7.45
CA ALA A 153 -39.02 -37.18 7.21
C ALA A 153 -37.92 -36.43 6.41
N LYS A 154 -36.61 -36.46 6.67
CA LYS A 154 -35.72 -37.23 7.55
C LYS A 154 -34.32 -36.58 7.38
N VAL A 155 -33.63 -36.25 8.47
CA VAL A 155 -32.20 -35.85 8.51
C VAL A 155 -31.41 -37.14 8.84
N PRO A 156 -30.19 -37.48 8.33
CA PRO A 156 -28.91 -36.73 8.48
C PRO A 156 -27.81 -37.06 7.41
N PRO A 157 -26.47 -36.89 7.62
CA PRO A 157 -25.68 -35.87 8.34
C PRO A 157 -24.56 -35.18 7.49
N THR A 158 -24.02 -34.07 8.03
CA THR A 158 -22.62 -33.56 7.97
C THR A 158 -21.87 -33.40 6.62
N GLN A 159 -21.37 -32.17 6.35
CA GLN A 159 -19.94 -31.85 6.54
C GLN A 159 -19.66 -30.35 6.42
N SER A 160 -18.96 -29.87 7.44
CA SER A 160 -18.26 -28.59 7.56
C SER A 160 -17.17 -28.40 6.50
N ARG A 161 -17.09 -27.21 5.88
CA ARG A 161 -15.79 -26.67 5.47
C ARG A 161 -15.79 -25.13 5.38
N GLN A 162 -14.84 -24.56 6.09
CA GLN A 162 -14.46 -23.15 6.15
C GLN A 162 -13.91 -22.63 4.81
N PRO A 163 -13.82 -21.29 4.62
CA PRO A 163 -13.26 -20.67 3.42
C PRO A 163 -11.73 -20.73 3.42
N SER A 164 -11.14 -21.00 2.26
CA SER A 164 -9.69 -20.92 2.04
C SER A 164 -9.34 -19.56 1.45
N ALA A 165 -8.43 -18.86 2.14
CA ALA A 165 -7.67 -17.74 1.61
C ALA A 165 -6.50 -18.24 0.74
N ALA A 166 -6.21 -17.53 -0.36
CA ALA A 166 -4.96 -17.45 -1.16
C ALA A 166 -5.35 -16.73 -2.47
N CYS A 167 -4.66 -15.73 -3.03
CA CYS A 167 -3.32 -15.16 -2.87
C CYS A 167 -3.37 -13.63 -2.83
#